data_AF-A4SP48-F1
#
_entry.id   AF-A4SP48-F1
#
_cell.length_a   1.000
_cell.length_b   1.000
_cell.length_c   1.000
_cell.angle_alpha   90.00
_cell.angle_beta   90.00
_cell.angle_gamma   90.00
#
_symmetry.space_group_name_H-M   'P 1'
#
loop_
_entity.id
_entity.type
_entity.pdbx_description
1 polymer ?
#
loop_
_entity_poly.entity_id
_entity_poly.type
_entity_poly.pdbx_seq_one_letter_code
_entity_poly.pdbx_strand_id
1 'polypeptide(L)'
;MNLSLVSQKPSAATTQGLLAALRASTGYGAYFDEVNITQPSQWQPGKEEAAILLLDGDTVWPEFGWQRSGDSFGLPVLPLLMHRGDDSLTIQGPDVRDPRFYFVSNGIALAESELADPACSRVLLNKLESYFPLLSRLILLRQRQPMGLCS
;
A
#
# COMPACT_ATOMS: atom_id res chain seq x y z
N MET A 1 9.71 7.75 -8.22
CA MET A 1 8.81 7.44 -7.09
C MET A 1 8.34 6.01 -7.22
N ASN A 2 8.36 5.26 -6.12
CA ASN A 2 8.06 3.83 -6.11
C ASN A 2 6.78 3.54 -5.33
N LEU A 3 6.06 2.50 -5.73
CA LEU A 3 4.91 1.98 -5.00
C LEU A 3 5.14 0.53 -4.59
N SER A 4 5.10 0.24 -3.30
CA SER A 4 5.19 -1.13 -2.81
C SER A 4 3.81 -1.71 -2.51
N LEU A 5 3.49 -2.85 -3.10
CA LEU A 5 2.38 -3.70 -2.71
C LEU A 5 2.89 -4.68 -1.63
N VAL A 6 2.55 -4.39 -0.38
CA VAL A 6 3.01 -5.16 0.79
C VAL A 6 1.95 -6.18 1.16
N SER A 7 2.28 -7.47 1.08
CA SER A 7 1.33 -8.57 1.27
C SER A 7 1.94 -9.69 2.14
N GLN A 8 1.12 -10.34 2.96
CA GLN A 8 1.53 -11.52 3.73
C GLN A 8 1.63 -12.77 2.84
N LYS A 9 0.97 -12.76 1.68
CA LYS A 9 0.94 -13.85 0.70
C LYS A 9 1.39 -13.35 -0.69
N PRO A 10 2.66 -12.93 -0.85
CA PRO A 10 3.09 -12.28 -2.10
C PRO A 10 2.95 -13.17 -3.34
N SER A 11 3.09 -14.49 -3.19
CA SER A 11 2.95 -15.45 -4.30
C SER A 11 1.50 -15.87 -4.58
N ALA A 12 0.51 -15.38 -3.83
CA ALA A 12 -0.88 -15.72 -4.07
C ALA A 12 -1.36 -15.17 -5.43
N ALA A 13 -2.17 -15.96 -6.14
CA ALA A 13 -2.69 -15.59 -7.46
C ALA A 13 -3.42 -14.23 -7.43
N THR A 14 -4.19 -13.99 -6.37
CA THR A 14 -4.96 -12.75 -6.15
C THR A 14 -4.03 -11.54 -5.99
N THR A 15 -2.94 -11.68 -5.23
CA THR A 15 -1.95 -10.62 -5.04
C THR A 15 -1.17 -10.33 -6.32
N GLN A 16 -0.80 -11.37 -7.08
CA GLN A 16 -0.18 -11.24 -8.39
C GLN A 16 -1.13 -10.60 -9.41
N GLY A 17 -2.42 -10.96 -9.37
CA GLY A 17 -3.46 -10.37 -10.20
C GLY A 17 -3.63 -8.88 -9.92
N LEU A 18 -3.65 -8.49 -8.63
CA LEU A 18 -3.69 -7.09 -8.24
C LEU A 18 -2.45 -6.32 -8.70
N LEU A 19 -1.25 -6.90 -8.55
CA LEU A 19 0.00 -6.30 -9.04
C LEU A 19 -0.06 -6.05 -10.55
N ALA A 20 -0.50 -7.06 -11.32
CA ALA A 20 -0.66 -6.93 -12.77
C ALA A 20 -1.69 -5.85 -13.13
N ALA A 21 -2.81 -5.80 -12.40
CA ALA A 21 -3.86 -4.82 -12.59
C ALA A 21 -3.37 -3.38 -12.28
N LEU A 22 -2.59 -3.19 -11.22
CA LEU A 22 -1.95 -1.91 -10.90
C LEU A 22 -0.96 -1.46 -11.99
N ARG A 23 -0.16 -2.38 -12.52
CA ARG A 23 0.78 -2.10 -13.62
C ARG A 23 0.07 -1.82 -14.95
N ALA A 24 -1.12 -2.36 -15.15
CA ALA A 24 -1.95 -2.11 -16.32
C ALA A 24 -2.87 -0.88 -16.17
N SER A 25 -2.87 -0.25 -14.99
CA SER A 25 -3.69 0.92 -14.70
C SER A 25 -3.20 2.13 -15.53
N THR A 26 -4.12 2.99 -15.93
CA THR A 26 -3.83 4.16 -16.76
C THR A 26 -3.05 5.24 -16.00
N GLY A 27 -3.18 5.26 -14.67
CA GLY A 27 -2.42 6.14 -13.79
C GLY A 27 -0.99 5.66 -13.51
N TYR A 28 -0.68 4.39 -13.79
CA TYR A 28 0.67 3.84 -13.65
C TYR A 28 1.62 4.46 -14.71
N GLY A 29 2.83 4.82 -14.31
CA GLY A 29 3.78 5.58 -15.12
C GLY A 29 3.62 7.11 -15.05
N ALA A 30 2.43 7.62 -14.72
CA ALA A 30 2.25 9.06 -14.49
C ALA A 30 2.69 9.50 -13.07
N TYR A 31 2.53 8.61 -12.08
CA TYR A 31 2.81 8.90 -10.67
C TYR A 31 3.91 8.03 -10.07
N PHE A 32 4.11 6.82 -10.59
CA PHE A 32 5.08 5.86 -10.07
C PHE A 32 5.85 5.25 -11.24
N ASP A 33 7.16 5.14 -11.06
CA ASP A 33 8.07 4.54 -12.04
C ASP A 33 8.05 3.02 -11.94
N GLU A 34 7.85 2.52 -10.72
CA GLU A 34 7.88 1.10 -10.42
C GLU A 34 6.83 0.72 -9.36
N VAL A 35 6.16 -0.42 -9.59
CA VAL A 35 5.33 -1.08 -8.57
C VAL A 35 5.90 -2.46 -8.30
N ASN A 36 6.28 -2.71 -7.05
CA ASN A 36 6.88 -3.96 -6.61
C ASN A 36 6.08 -4.63 -5.51
N ILE A 37 6.15 -5.95 -5.48
CA ILE A 37 5.53 -6.74 -4.43
C ILE A 37 6.59 -7.16 -3.41
N THR A 38 6.25 -7.06 -2.13
CA THR A 38 7.14 -7.45 -1.03
C THR A 38 6.35 -7.99 0.14
N GLN A 39 7.01 -8.77 0.99
CA GLN A 39 6.46 -9.20 2.27
C GLN A 39 6.86 -8.22 3.39
N PRO A 40 6.01 -8.01 4.41
CA PRO A 40 6.27 -7.07 5.50
C PRO A 40 7.63 -7.24 6.19
N SER A 41 8.08 -8.49 6.39
CA SER A 41 9.33 -8.81 7.10
C SER A 41 10.59 -8.45 6.32
N GLN A 42 10.51 -8.41 4.99
CA GLN A 42 11.64 -8.09 4.10
C GLN A 42 11.57 -6.66 3.56
N TRP A 43 10.46 -5.99 3.79
CA TRP A 43 10.23 -4.67 3.23
C TRP A 43 11.09 -3.62 3.93
N GLN A 44 11.84 -2.85 3.16
CA GLN A 44 12.64 -1.72 3.62
C GLN A 44 12.32 -0.50 2.74
N PRO A 45 11.35 0.33 3.13
CA PRO A 45 10.87 1.39 2.26
C PRO A 45 11.89 2.52 2.11
N GLY A 46 12.07 2.97 0.87
CA GLY A 46 12.86 4.15 0.55
C GLY A 46 12.23 5.47 0.98
N LYS A 47 12.97 6.57 0.81
CA LYS A 47 12.44 7.93 1.01
C LYS A 47 11.43 8.32 -0.07
N GLU A 48 11.57 7.77 -1.27
CA GLU A 48 10.75 8.10 -2.45
C GLU A 48 9.63 7.08 -2.71
N GLU A 49 9.16 6.45 -1.64
CA GLU A 49 8.27 5.30 -1.70
C GLU A 49 6.95 5.59 -1.00
N ALA A 50 5.86 5.07 -1.58
CA ALA A 50 4.57 4.89 -0.93
C ALA A 50 4.22 3.40 -0.95
N ALA A 51 3.19 3.01 -0.20
CA ALA A 51 2.78 1.61 -0.16
C ALA A 51 1.26 1.41 -0.22
N ILE A 52 0.87 0.27 -0.77
CA ILE A 52 -0.43 -0.35 -0.53
C ILE A 52 -0.19 -1.50 0.43
N LEU A 53 -0.84 -1.45 1.61
CA LEU A 53 -0.78 -2.53 2.58
C LEU A 53 -1.96 -3.46 2.29
N LEU A 54 -1.69 -4.60 1.67
CA LEU A 54 -2.70 -5.60 1.32
C LEU A 54 -2.88 -6.57 2.48
N LEU A 55 -4.01 -6.46 3.18
CA LEU A 55 -4.41 -7.35 4.25
C LEU A 55 -5.09 -8.58 3.64
N ASP A 56 -4.29 -9.58 3.29
CA ASP A 56 -4.70 -10.84 2.65
C ASP A 56 -4.32 -12.11 3.42
N GLY A 57 -3.60 -11.97 4.53
CA GLY A 57 -3.28 -13.06 5.43
C GLY A 57 -4.47 -13.46 6.30
N ASP A 58 -4.41 -14.67 6.85
CA ASP A 58 -5.37 -15.16 7.87
C ASP A 58 -4.81 -14.98 9.29
N THR A 59 -3.71 -14.24 9.40
CA THR A 59 -2.92 -14.04 10.62
C THR A 59 -2.79 -12.55 10.92
N VAL A 60 -2.51 -12.24 12.19
CA VAL A 60 -2.26 -10.86 12.65
C VAL A 60 -1.19 -10.21 11.78
N TRP A 61 -1.41 -8.94 11.44
CA TRP A 61 -0.45 -8.17 10.66
C TRP A 61 0.91 -8.13 11.37
N PRO A 62 2.02 -8.52 10.70
CA PRO A 62 3.32 -8.63 11.35
C PRO A 62 3.91 -7.24 11.64
N GLU A 63 4.79 -7.20 12.64
CA GLU A 63 5.61 -6.02 12.88
C GLU A 63 6.63 -5.81 11.75
N PHE A 64 6.86 -4.55 11.40
CA PHE A 64 7.86 -4.19 10.40
C PHE A 64 9.26 -4.10 11.04
N GLY A 65 10.25 -4.73 10.41
CA GLY A 65 11.63 -4.77 10.89
C GLY A 65 12.43 -3.49 10.64
N TRP A 66 11.86 -2.50 9.96
CA TRP A 66 12.53 -1.24 9.66
C TRP A 66 12.09 -0.14 10.63
N GLN A 67 13.04 0.78 10.88
CA GLN A 67 12.81 1.94 11.72
C GLN A 67 12.53 3.19 10.88
N ARG A 68 11.73 4.10 11.43
CA ARG A 68 11.50 5.40 10.80
C ARG A 68 12.84 6.13 10.66
N SER A 69 13.18 6.51 9.43
CA SER A 69 14.37 7.32 9.18
C SER A 69 14.01 8.80 9.35
N GLY A 70 14.35 9.34 10.53
CA GLY A 70 14.27 10.76 10.88
C GLY A 70 12.87 11.30 11.20
N ASP A 71 12.81 12.61 11.46
CA ASP A 71 11.58 13.33 11.86
C ASP A 71 10.61 13.57 10.71
N SER A 72 10.97 13.12 9.50
CA SER A 72 10.11 13.23 8.34
C SER A 72 8.76 12.55 8.57
N PHE A 73 7.70 13.12 8.02
CA PHE A 73 6.36 12.57 8.04
C PHE A 73 6.33 11.09 7.61
N GLY A 74 5.41 10.32 8.21
CA GLY A 74 5.31 8.87 8.02
C GLY A 74 5.20 8.47 6.56
N LEU A 75 5.57 7.21 6.28
CA LEU A 75 5.46 6.62 4.95
C LEU A 75 3.99 6.66 4.48
N PRO A 76 3.69 7.27 3.31
CA PRO A 76 2.33 7.30 2.80
C PRO A 76 1.86 5.88 2.47
N VAL A 77 0.75 5.46 3.08
CA VAL A 77 0.22 4.12 2.90
C VAL A 77 -1.28 4.11 2.67
N LEU A 78 -1.71 3.22 1.77
CA LEU A 78 -3.11 2.92 1.48
C LEU A 78 -3.44 1.51 1.95
N PRO A 79 -4.27 1.32 2.99
CA PRO A 79 -4.72 0.00 3.39
C PRO A 79 -5.74 -0.57 2.40
N LEU A 80 -5.58 -1.84 2.05
CA LEU A 80 -6.47 -2.58 1.17
C LEU A 80 -6.78 -3.93 1.83
N LEU A 81 -8.02 -4.13 2.25
CA LEU A 81 -8.49 -5.34 2.92
C LEU A 81 -9.05 -6.31 1.90
N MET A 82 -8.49 -7.51 1.81
CA MET A 82 -8.99 -8.58 0.95
C MET A 82 -10.00 -9.45 1.70
N HIS A 83 -11.25 -9.44 1.28
CA HIS A 83 -12.33 -10.25 1.81
C HIS A 83 -12.51 -11.53 1.00
N ARG A 84 -12.45 -12.69 1.67
CA ARG A 84 -12.58 -14.02 1.04
C ARG A 84 -13.99 -14.62 1.13
N GLY A 85 -15.00 -13.80 1.45
CA GLY A 85 -16.40 -14.23 1.46
C GLY A 85 -16.91 -14.81 2.77
N ASP A 86 -16.06 -14.94 3.79
CA ASP A 86 -16.47 -15.26 5.17
C ASP A 86 -16.45 -13.96 6.00
N ASP A 87 -17.64 -13.54 6.47
CA ASP A 87 -17.95 -12.23 7.10
C ASP A 87 -17.22 -11.95 8.43
N SER A 88 -16.29 -12.81 8.85
CA SER A 88 -15.59 -12.69 10.13
C SER A 88 -14.09 -12.47 9.94
N LEU A 89 -13.69 -11.41 9.25
CA LEU A 89 -12.30 -10.94 9.34
C LEU A 89 -12.14 -10.05 10.59
N THR A 90 -11.84 -10.68 11.73
CA THR A 90 -11.22 -10.02 12.90
C THR A 90 -9.72 -9.76 12.66
N ILE A 91 -9.32 -9.55 11.42
CA ILE A 91 -7.90 -9.41 11.06
C ILE A 91 -7.50 -7.96 11.30
N GLN A 92 -6.66 -7.77 12.31
CA GLN A 92 -6.13 -6.47 12.66
C GLN A 92 -5.02 -6.11 11.68
N GLY A 93 -5.23 -5.03 10.94
CA GLY A 93 -4.19 -4.36 10.17
C GLY A 93 -3.12 -3.73 11.05
N PRO A 94 -2.13 -3.07 10.42
CA PRO A 94 -1.12 -2.31 11.16
C PRO A 94 -1.79 -1.25 12.04
N ASP A 95 -1.19 -0.99 13.21
CA ASP A 95 -1.70 0.01 14.14
C ASP A 95 -1.71 1.40 13.46
N VAL A 96 -2.90 2.01 13.39
CA VAL A 96 -3.08 3.34 12.79
C VAL A 96 -2.32 4.45 13.52
N ARG A 97 -1.92 4.19 14.77
CA ARG A 97 -1.13 5.11 15.60
C ARG A 97 0.37 4.96 15.37
N ASP A 98 0.80 3.97 14.58
CA ASP A 98 2.20 3.75 14.29
C ASP A 98 2.78 4.96 13.54
N PRO A 99 3.72 5.71 14.15
CA PRO A 99 4.25 6.94 13.58
C PRO A 99 5.12 6.70 12.34
N ARG A 100 5.41 5.45 11.99
CA ARG A 100 6.07 5.07 10.73
C ARG A 100 5.18 5.30 9.52
N PHE A 101 3.86 5.32 9.69
CA PHE A 101 2.90 5.38 8.59
C PHE A 101 2.13 6.68 8.58
N TYR A 102 1.70 7.05 7.37
CA TYR A 102 0.64 8.02 7.17
C TYR A 102 -0.46 7.40 6.30
N PHE A 103 -1.57 7.09 6.94
CA PHE A 103 -2.70 6.43 6.31
C PHE A 103 -3.52 7.43 5.50
N VAL A 104 -3.62 7.21 4.19
CA VAL A 104 -4.36 8.11 3.27
C VAL A 104 -5.84 7.77 3.14
N SER A 105 -6.28 6.66 3.72
CA SER A 105 -7.68 6.25 3.81
C SER A 105 -7.91 5.39 5.04
N ASN A 106 -9.18 5.19 5.39
CA ASN A 106 -9.60 4.26 6.44
C ASN A 106 -9.51 2.78 6.01
N GLY A 107 -8.97 2.51 4.82
CA GLY A 107 -8.95 1.21 4.19
C GLY A 107 -10.02 1.04 3.12
N ILE A 108 -9.66 0.30 2.09
CA ILE A 108 -10.57 -0.12 1.02
C ILE A 108 -10.83 -1.60 1.21
N ALA A 109 -12.09 -2.01 1.34
CA ALA A 109 -12.45 -3.41 1.26
C ALA A 109 -12.51 -3.84 -0.22
N LEU A 110 -11.99 -5.02 -0.49
CA LEU A 110 -11.93 -5.65 -1.80
C LEU A 110 -12.37 -7.10 -1.65
N ALA A 111 -13.42 -7.52 -2.34
CA ALA A 111 -13.75 -8.94 -2.42
C ALA A 111 -12.86 -9.65 -3.45
N GLU A 112 -12.44 -10.87 -3.16
CA GLU A 112 -11.65 -11.66 -4.11
C GLU A 112 -12.40 -11.91 -5.43
N SER A 113 -13.72 -12.07 -5.35
CA SER A 113 -14.60 -12.19 -6.52
C SER A 113 -14.66 -10.93 -7.38
N GLU A 114 -14.53 -9.74 -6.79
CA GLU A 114 -14.50 -8.47 -7.54
C GLU A 114 -13.23 -8.34 -8.38
N LEU A 115 -12.13 -8.96 -7.94
CA LEU A 115 -10.90 -8.99 -8.73
C LEU A 115 -10.98 -9.98 -9.91
N ALA A 116 -11.81 -11.02 -9.76
CA ALA A 116 -12.05 -12.00 -10.83
C ALA A 116 -12.97 -11.46 -11.94
N ASP A 117 -13.88 -10.53 -11.61
CA ASP A 117 -14.77 -9.89 -12.58
C ASP A 117 -14.07 -8.68 -13.27
N PRO A 118 -13.92 -8.68 -14.62
CA PRO A 118 -13.34 -7.57 -15.36
C PRO A 118 -14.02 -6.21 -15.15
N ALA A 119 -15.33 -6.18 -14.89
CA ALA A 119 -16.06 -4.93 -14.67
C ALA A 119 -15.81 -4.37 -13.26
N CYS A 120 -15.89 -5.22 -12.24
CA CYS A 120 -15.63 -4.84 -10.84
C CYS A 120 -14.16 -4.46 -10.62
N SER A 121 -13.23 -5.21 -11.22
CA SER A 121 -11.80 -4.89 -11.19
C SER A 121 -11.49 -3.51 -11.79
N ARG A 122 -12.20 -3.07 -12.84
CA ARG A 122 -12.04 -1.71 -13.37
C ARG A 122 -12.47 -0.64 -12.38
N VAL A 123 -13.61 -0.81 -11.70
CA VAL A 123 -14.09 0.15 -10.70
C VAL A 123 -13.13 0.24 -9.52
N LEU A 124 -12.64 -0.92 -9.05
CA LEU A 124 -11.61 -0.99 -8.02
C LEU A 124 -10.33 -0.27 -8.45
N LEU A 125 -9.84 -0.53 -9.67
CA LEU A 125 -8.64 0.13 -10.19
C LEU A 125 -8.82 1.63 -10.27
N ASN A 126 -9.96 2.13 -10.77
CA ASN A 126 -10.24 3.57 -10.81
C ASN A 126 -10.23 4.17 -9.39
N LYS A 127 -10.75 3.43 -8.40
CA LYS A 127 -10.70 3.86 -7.00
C LYS A 127 -9.27 3.91 -6.48
N LEU A 128 -8.45 2.88 -6.75
CA LEU A 128 -7.02 2.87 -6.35
C LEU A 128 -6.23 3.99 -7.05
N GLU A 129 -6.45 4.18 -8.35
CA GLU A 129 -5.84 5.25 -9.16
C GLU A 129 -6.15 6.64 -8.60
N SER A 130 -7.36 6.86 -8.06
CA SER A 130 -7.72 8.16 -7.45
C SER A 130 -6.83 8.57 -6.27
N TYR A 131 -6.14 7.60 -5.64
CA TYR A 131 -5.17 7.87 -4.56
C TYR A 131 -3.74 8.10 -5.06
N PHE A 132 -3.40 7.78 -6.31
CA PHE A 132 -2.03 7.95 -6.83
C PHE A 132 -1.54 9.40 -6.81
N PRO A 133 -2.35 10.43 -7.16
CA PRO A 133 -1.92 11.82 -7.03
C PRO A 133 -1.64 12.20 -5.57
N LEU A 134 -2.44 11.68 -4.63
CA LEU A 134 -2.27 11.95 -3.21
C LEU A 134 -0.99 11.30 -2.66
N LEU A 135 -0.79 10.01 -2.94
CA LEU A 135 0.40 9.27 -2.52
C LEU A 135 1.68 9.92 -3.09
N SER A 136 1.71 10.24 -4.37
CA SER A 136 2.86 10.90 -4.99
C SER A 136 3.14 12.28 -4.38
N ARG A 137 2.09 13.07 -4.08
CA ARG A 137 2.26 14.36 -3.42
C ARG A 137 2.83 14.22 -2.00
N LEU A 138 2.41 13.20 -1.25
CA LEU A 138 2.91 12.95 0.09
C LEU A 138 4.37 12.48 0.07
N ILE A 139 4.78 11.69 -0.92
CA ILE A 139 6.20 11.36 -1.14
C ILE A 139 7.01 12.65 -1.33
N LEU A 140 6.56 13.54 -2.22
CA LEU A 140 7.26 14.82 -2.47
C LEU A 140 7.33 15.70 -1.22
N LEU A 141 6.30 15.71 -0.37
CA LEU A 141 6.32 16.43 0.89
C LEU A 141 7.33 15.84 1.87
N ARG A 142 7.38 14.51 1.98
CA ARG A 142 8.36 13.79 2.81
C ARG A 142 9.79 14.05 2.36
N GLN A 143 10.04 14.15 1.05
CA GLN A 143 11.34 14.51 0.49
C GLN A 143 11.75 15.97 0.75
N ARG A 144 10.77 16.87 0.77
CA ARG A 144 10.99 18.32 0.95
C ARG A 144 11.24 18.73 2.40
N GLN A 145 11.01 17.85 3.37
CA GLN A 145 11.30 18.17 4.75
C GLN A 145 12.82 18.30 4.91
N PRO A 146 13.30 19.48 5.36
CA PRO A 146 14.73 19.71 5.50
C PRO A 146 15.29 18.67 6.47
N MET A 147 16.39 18.02 6.09
CA MET A 147 17.31 17.48 7.10
C MET A 147 17.56 18.62 8.07
N GLY A 148 17.24 18.41 9.34
CA GLY A 148 17.33 19.43 10.37
C GLY A 148 18.59 20.28 10.18
N LEU A 149 18.37 21.60 10.14
CA LEU A 149 19.41 22.53 10.53
C LEU A 149 20.06 21.99 11.80
N CYS A 150 21.38 21.88 11.74
CA CYS A 150 22.24 21.48 12.85
C CYS A 150 21.76 22.07 14.19
N SER A 151 21.71 21.23 15.21
CA SER A 151 21.85 21.63 16.61
C SER A 151 22.55 20.52 17.36
#